data_AF-A0A2S2NYS8-F1
#
_entry.id   AF-A0A2S2NYS8-F1
#
_cell.length_a   1.000
_cell.length_b   1.000
_cell.length_c   1.000
_cell.angle_alpha   90.00
_cell.angle_beta   90.00
_cell.angle_gamma   90.00
#
_symmetry.space_group_name_H-M   'P 1'
#
loop_
_entity.id
_entity.type
_entity.pdbx_description
1 polymer ?
#
loop_
_entity_poly.entity_id
_entity_poly.type
_entity_poly.pdbx_seq_one_letter_code
_entity_poly.pdbx_strand_id
1 'polypeptide(L)'
;MTIIEQLSDIQKQFISFESIPELWKNQPTYLLVQMLFIMGGAVTLLHALINGGRRPLLWLCIICHGLVVECVCYLMDEIDNFWHSRAPIMFFRHRLPLYVIILYSVFYYIAIEIAYRTNKTKMGFIVTVGLNVFLIDLPYDIIGIKFVHWTWHDTDPNIGDRMYWVPLTSYYFHMVFSASFSFWFFIKGVDLDQTYTSRTEILTSLKAIFLSTPCGILCFSVLYHPLHDLYNVPTQIIVMFLIALYIMLSILKRKPRQMFNRPLTIILYLIVYYATFLCFAIWGKPENEISFGPHEEIGPCNITVSSFGTVSIYQDLELYTKNTRTKSIKSSIKIFSCHTVFIMVISILAIRVIHSLFHKTYYKL
;
A
#
# COMPACT_ATOMS: atom_id res chain seq x y z
N MET A 1 16.61 34.74 19.24
CA MET A 1 15.26 34.24 19.60
C MET A 1 14.48 33.90 18.33
N THR A 2 14.37 34.83 17.38
CA THR A 2 13.74 34.67 16.06
C THR A 2 14.26 33.50 15.20
N ILE A 3 15.57 33.24 15.17
CA ILE A 3 16.14 32.11 14.40
C ILE A 3 15.73 30.75 15.01
N ILE A 4 15.63 30.67 16.34
CA ILE A 4 15.25 29.43 17.04
C ILE A 4 13.76 29.13 16.83
N GLU A 5 12.92 30.18 16.83
CA GLU A 5 11.49 30.05 16.52
C GLU A 5 11.26 29.63 15.06
N GLN A 6 11.97 30.24 14.10
CA GLN A 6 11.91 29.84 12.70
C GLN A 6 12.38 28.40 12.46
N LEU A 7 13.46 27.95 13.12
CA LEU A 7 13.90 26.56 13.03
C LEU A 7 12.90 25.58 13.66
N SER A 8 12.28 25.96 14.78
CA SER A 8 11.20 25.18 15.40
C SER A 8 10.01 25.03 14.46
N ASP A 9 9.63 26.09 13.75
CA ASP A 9 8.51 26.05 12.81
C ASP A 9 8.83 25.24 11.54
N ILE A 10 10.05 25.33 11.03
CA ILE A 10 10.51 24.47 9.92
C ILE A 10 10.54 23.00 10.35
N GLN A 11 11.04 22.71 11.56
CA GLN A 11 11.06 21.35 12.09
C GLN A 11 9.65 20.78 12.24
N LYS A 12 8.71 21.55 12.79
CA LYS A 12 7.30 21.14 12.93
C LYS A 12 6.62 20.91 11.58
N GLN A 13 7.02 21.63 10.54
CA GLN A 13 6.53 21.39 9.18
C GLN A 13 7.07 20.09 8.58
N PHE A 14 8.28 19.67 8.96
CA PHE A 14 8.91 18.46 8.44
C PHE A 14 8.52 17.20 9.20
N ILE A 15 8.51 17.26 10.54
CA ILE A 15 8.18 16.15 11.42
C ILE A 15 7.34 16.63 12.61
N SER A 16 6.29 15.88 12.92
CA SER A 16 5.45 16.10 14.08
C SER A 16 5.22 14.81 14.86
N PHE A 17 5.08 14.97 16.18
CA PHE A 17 4.86 13.89 17.12
C PHE A 17 3.52 14.08 17.82
N GLU A 18 2.69 13.05 17.80
CA GLU A 18 1.36 13.07 18.38
C GLU A 18 1.32 12.26 19.69
N SER A 19 0.39 12.60 20.58
CA SER A 19 0.34 11.95 21.90
C SER A 19 -0.27 10.54 21.82
N ILE A 20 0.50 9.53 22.25
CA ILE A 20 0.05 8.12 22.23
C ILE A 20 -1.26 7.89 23.00
N PRO A 21 -1.47 8.46 24.21
CA PRO A 21 -2.72 8.23 24.96
C PRO A 21 -3.95 8.77 24.22
N GLU A 22 -3.81 9.88 23.51
CA GLU A 22 -4.90 10.47 22.72
C GLU A 22 -5.20 9.61 21.48
N LEU A 23 -4.17 9.18 20.77
CA LEU A 23 -4.33 8.25 19.64
C LEU A 23 -4.99 6.93 20.07
N TRP A 24 -4.60 6.38 21.22
CA TRP A 24 -5.23 5.17 21.76
C TRP A 24 -6.69 5.38 22.15
N LYS A 25 -7.01 6.54 22.73
CA LYS A 25 -8.39 6.89 23.08
C LYS A 25 -9.28 7.03 21.85
N ASN A 26 -8.74 7.55 20.75
CA ASN A 26 -9.50 7.99 19.59
C ASN A 26 -9.51 6.97 18.43
N GLN A 27 -8.37 6.34 18.13
CA GLN A 27 -8.21 5.36 17.05
C GLN A 27 -7.25 4.22 17.47
N PRO A 28 -7.65 3.37 18.43
CA PRO A 28 -6.81 2.28 18.90
C PRO A 28 -6.47 1.28 17.79
N THR A 29 -7.40 0.98 16.86
CA THR A 29 -7.09 0.06 15.75
C THR A 29 -6.06 0.66 14.82
N TYR A 30 -6.07 1.98 14.59
CA TYR A 30 -5.07 2.62 13.75
C TYR A 30 -3.69 2.52 14.36
N LEU A 31 -3.55 2.79 15.67
CA LEU A 31 -2.27 2.63 16.36
C LEU A 31 -1.76 1.18 16.29
N LEU A 32 -2.65 0.19 16.44
CA LEU A 32 -2.30 -1.23 16.31
C LEU A 32 -1.84 -1.58 14.88
N VAL A 33 -2.49 -1.07 13.84
CA VAL A 33 -2.06 -1.24 12.44
C VAL A 33 -0.67 -0.64 12.22
N GLN A 34 -0.42 0.54 12.76
CA GLN A 34 0.89 1.18 12.63
C GLN A 34 1.98 0.33 13.29
N MET A 35 1.77 -0.12 14.53
CA MET A 35 2.69 -1.03 15.20
C MET A 35 2.91 -2.33 14.41
N LEU A 36 1.85 -2.87 13.81
CA LEU A 36 1.93 -4.05 12.94
C LEU A 36 2.88 -3.81 11.77
N PHE A 37 2.79 -2.67 11.07
CA PHE A 37 3.69 -2.34 9.97
C PHE A 37 5.12 -2.04 10.42
N ILE A 38 5.33 -1.36 11.56
CA ILE A 38 6.68 -1.17 12.12
C ILE A 38 7.33 -2.53 12.42
N MET A 39 6.59 -3.46 13.06
CA MET A 39 7.06 -4.82 13.32
C MET A 39 7.34 -5.58 12.03
N GLY A 40 6.47 -5.47 11.02
CA GLY A 40 6.68 -6.06 9.70
C GLY A 40 7.93 -5.53 9.00
N GLY A 41 8.17 -4.23 9.07
CA GLY A 41 9.40 -3.60 8.58
C GLY A 41 10.64 -4.17 9.25
N ALA A 42 10.62 -4.31 10.58
CA ALA A 42 11.72 -4.92 11.31
C ALA A 42 11.93 -6.40 10.93
N VAL A 43 10.87 -7.20 10.82
CA VAL A 43 10.95 -8.60 10.40
C VAL A 43 11.53 -8.74 8.99
N THR A 44 11.07 -7.93 8.05
CA THR A 44 11.55 -7.96 6.66
C THR A 44 13.00 -7.48 6.55
N LEU A 45 13.38 -6.44 7.30
CA LEU A 45 14.77 -5.96 7.35
C LEU A 45 15.70 -7.01 7.96
N LEU A 46 15.33 -7.60 9.10
CA LEU A 46 16.12 -8.66 9.73
C LEU A 46 16.28 -9.86 8.79
N HIS A 47 15.19 -10.29 8.15
CA HIS A 47 15.25 -11.36 7.15
C HIS A 47 16.18 -10.99 5.98
N ALA A 48 16.15 -9.74 5.51
CA ALA A 48 17.02 -9.27 4.45
C ALA A 48 18.50 -9.30 4.84
N LEU A 49 18.82 -8.83 6.05
CA LEU A 49 20.19 -8.79 6.56
C LEU A 49 20.75 -10.19 6.85
N ILE A 50 19.94 -11.07 7.45
CA ILE A 50 20.35 -12.45 7.78
C ILE A 50 20.59 -13.28 6.52
N ASN A 51 19.71 -13.17 5.52
CA ASN A 51 19.83 -13.97 4.31
C ASN A 51 20.82 -13.38 3.29
N GLY A 52 21.19 -12.10 3.43
CA GLY A 52 22.18 -11.43 2.60
C GLY A 52 21.84 -11.40 1.10
N GLY A 53 22.89 -11.43 0.27
CA GLY A 53 22.79 -11.28 -1.18
C GLY A 53 22.29 -9.89 -1.58
N ARG A 54 21.32 -9.83 -2.49
CA ARG A 54 20.69 -8.58 -2.95
C ARG A 54 19.52 -8.13 -2.07
N ARG A 55 19.15 -8.89 -1.04
CA ARG A 55 17.97 -8.60 -0.21
C ARG A 55 18.06 -7.30 0.60
N PRO A 56 19.20 -6.93 1.23
CA PRO A 56 19.31 -5.64 1.91
C PRO A 56 19.15 -4.46 0.95
N LEU A 57 19.77 -4.56 -0.23
CA LEU A 57 19.64 -3.55 -1.29
C LEU A 57 18.20 -3.46 -1.79
N LEU A 58 17.55 -4.61 -2.03
CA LEU A 58 16.14 -4.68 -2.41
C LEU A 58 15.26 -3.96 -1.38
N TRP A 59 15.44 -4.25 -0.09
CA TRP A 59 14.67 -3.63 0.99
C TRP A 59 14.82 -2.11 0.97
N LEU A 60 16.05 -1.61 0.83
CA LEU A 60 16.31 -0.18 0.72
C LEU A 60 15.67 0.44 -0.53
N CYS A 61 15.80 -0.21 -1.70
CA CYS A 61 15.19 0.26 -2.94
C CYS A 61 13.67 0.32 -2.86
N ILE A 62 13.03 -0.61 -2.15
CA ILE A 62 11.58 -0.61 -1.95
C ILE A 62 11.17 0.62 -1.14
N ILE A 63 11.87 0.94 -0.04
CA ILE A 63 11.59 2.15 0.76
C ILE A 63 11.75 3.41 -0.09
N CYS A 64 12.85 3.53 -0.83
CA CYS A 64 13.08 4.66 -1.71
C CYS A 64 12.04 4.77 -2.82
N HIS A 65 11.61 3.65 -3.40
CA HIS A 65 10.52 3.63 -4.37
C HIS A 65 9.21 4.11 -3.76
N GLY A 66 8.84 3.61 -2.58
CA GLY A 66 7.66 4.04 -1.85
C GLY A 66 7.66 5.56 -1.62
N LEU A 67 8.79 6.12 -1.18
CA LEU A 67 8.94 7.57 -1.03
C LEU A 67 8.74 8.33 -2.35
N VAL A 68 9.27 7.82 -3.47
CA VAL A 68 9.03 8.44 -4.79
C VAL A 68 7.55 8.40 -5.16
N VAL A 69 6.87 7.28 -4.90
CA VAL A 69 5.43 7.14 -5.17
C VAL A 69 4.61 8.12 -4.33
N GLU A 70 4.82 8.15 -3.02
CA GLU A 70 4.13 9.06 -2.10
C GLU A 70 4.39 10.52 -2.45
N CYS A 71 5.64 10.89 -2.75
CA CYS A 71 5.96 12.24 -3.21
C CYS A 71 5.19 12.60 -4.49
N VAL A 72 5.08 11.67 -5.45
CA VAL A 72 4.30 11.91 -6.68
C VAL A 72 2.82 12.10 -6.34
N CYS A 73 2.25 11.25 -5.49
CA CYS A 73 0.85 11.35 -5.06
C CYS A 73 0.53 12.66 -4.33
N TYR A 74 1.47 13.21 -3.54
CA TYR A 74 1.23 14.45 -2.80
C TYR A 74 1.66 15.73 -3.53
N LEU A 75 2.50 15.63 -4.57
CA LEU A 75 2.96 16.79 -5.35
C LEU A 75 2.14 17.05 -6.61
N MET A 76 1.33 16.08 -7.04
CA MET A 76 0.47 16.20 -8.21
C MET A 76 -0.98 16.30 -7.77
N ASP A 77 -1.57 17.48 -7.97
CA ASP A 77 -2.92 17.80 -7.52
C ASP A 77 -3.98 16.85 -8.10
N GLU A 78 -3.75 16.31 -9.30
CA GLU A 78 -4.69 15.39 -9.96
C GLU A 78 -4.78 14.01 -9.30
N ILE A 79 -3.81 13.67 -8.44
CA ILE A 79 -3.73 12.37 -7.76
C ILE A 79 -3.61 12.48 -6.24
N ASP A 80 -3.67 13.69 -5.68
CA ASP A 80 -3.85 13.90 -4.24
C ASP A 80 -5.31 13.64 -3.85
N ASN A 81 -5.66 12.36 -3.76
CA ASN A 81 -7.05 11.92 -3.57
C ASN A 81 -7.26 11.08 -2.29
N PHE A 82 -6.29 11.08 -1.38
CA PHE A 82 -6.43 10.44 -0.08
C PHE A 82 -5.69 11.16 1.05
N TRP A 83 -6.23 11.03 2.26
CA TRP A 83 -5.69 11.64 3.47
C TRP A 83 -5.67 10.66 4.63
N HIS A 84 -4.51 10.55 5.27
CA HIS A 84 -4.34 9.73 6.46
C HIS A 84 -4.80 10.46 7.73
N SER A 85 -5.30 9.67 8.68
CA SER A 85 -5.47 10.14 10.04
C SER A 85 -4.11 10.36 10.72
N ARG A 86 -4.12 10.99 11.89
CA ARG A 86 -2.91 11.28 12.66
C ARG A 86 -2.26 10.00 13.20
N ALA A 87 -0.95 9.91 13.02
CA ALA A 87 -0.08 8.88 13.54
C ALA A 87 0.89 9.45 14.59
N PRO A 88 1.52 8.62 15.45
CA PRO A 88 2.52 9.07 16.42
C PRO A 88 3.67 9.86 15.80
N ILE A 89 4.03 9.53 14.54
CA ILE A 89 5.08 10.21 13.79
C ILE A 89 4.52 10.51 12.40
N MET A 90 4.41 11.79 12.09
CA MET A 90 3.98 12.27 10.79
C MET A 90 5.08 13.13 10.14
N PHE A 91 5.20 13.03 8.83
CA PHE A 91 6.07 13.85 8.00
C PHE A 91 5.27 14.80 7.12
N PHE A 92 5.94 15.85 6.62
CA PHE A 92 5.42 16.78 5.62
C PHE A 92 4.04 17.36 5.98
N ARG A 93 3.98 18.17 7.04
CA ARG A 93 2.75 18.84 7.52
C ARG A 93 1.58 17.87 7.74
N HIS A 94 1.84 16.76 8.42
CA HIS A 94 0.84 15.73 8.72
C HIS A 94 0.24 15.03 7.48
N ARG A 95 1.01 14.91 6.38
CA ARG A 95 0.58 14.19 5.18
C ARG A 95 1.05 12.74 5.14
N LEU A 96 2.28 12.46 5.56
CA LEU A 96 2.90 11.15 5.41
C LEU A 96 3.20 10.51 6.77
N PRO A 97 2.41 9.53 7.23
CA PRO A 97 2.72 8.76 8.43
C PRO A 97 4.00 7.92 8.27
N LEU A 98 4.79 7.75 9.34
CA LEU A 98 6.00 6.91 9.30
C LEU A 98 5.73 5.48 8.82
N TYR A 99 4.62 4.88 9.25
CA TYR A 99 4.32 3.50 8.90
C TYR A 99 4.08 3.32 7.39
N VAL A 100 3.60 4.35 6.67
CA VAL A 100 3.39 4.31 5.21
C VAL A 100 4.72 4.19 4.47
N ILE A 101 5.77 4.87 4.96
CA ILE A 101 7.13 4.70 4.42
C ILE A 101 7.56 3.23 4.52
N ILE A 102 7.23 2.57 5.63
CA ILE A 102 7.59 1.17 5.89
C ILE A 102 6.65 0.19 5.21
N LEU A 103 5.40 0.57 4.95
CA LEU A 103 4.35 -0.27 4.35
C LEU A 103 4.82 -0.90 3.04
N TYR A 104 5.47 -0.14 2.17
CA TYR A 104 6.02 -0.66 0.92
C TYR A 104 6.99 -1.81 1.15
N SER A 105 7.87 -1.71 2.16
CA SER A 105 8.79 -2.80 2.50
C SER A 105 8.05 -4.05 2.92
N VAL A 106 6.98 -3.93 3.72
CA VAL A 106 6.16 -5.07 4.13
C VAL A 106 5.49 -5.71 2.92
N PHE A 107 4.81 -4.92 2.09
CA PHE A 107 4.04 -5.44 0.96
C PHE A 107 4.96 -6.05 -0.11
N TYR A 108 5.91 -5.26 -0.62
CA TYR A 108 6.70 -5.66 -1.77
C TYR A 108 7.74 -6.71 -1.39
N TYR A 109 8.41 -6.59 -0.24
CA TYR A 109 9.46 -7.53 0.13
C TYR A 109 8.87 -8.93 0.35
N ILE A 110 7.77 -9.02 1.09
CA ILE A 110 7.10 -10.29 1.34
C ILE A 110 6.57 -10.88 0.03
N ALA A 111 5.92 -10.07 -0.81
CA ALA A 111 5.42 -10.50 -2.12
C ALA A 111 6.54 -11.03 -3.03
N ILE A 112 7.68 -10.34 -3.08
CA ILE A 112 8.88 -10.72 -3.83
C ILE A 112 9.48 -12.02 -3.28
N GLU A 113 9.61 -12.16 -1.97
CA GLU A 113 10.20 -13.36 -1.38
C GLU A 113 9.32 -14.59 -1.64
N ILE A 114 7.99 -14.44 -1.57
CA ILE A 114 7.03 -15.50 -1.95
C ILE A 114 7.15 -15.83 -3.45
N ALA A 115 7.17 -14.81 -4.32
CA ALA A 115 7.26 -15.00 -5.77
C ALA A 115 8.61 -15.65 -6.17
N TYR A 116 9.70 -15.23 -5.54
CA TYR A 116 11.05 -15.75 -5.79
C TYR A 116 11.11 -17.26 -5.52
N ARG A 117 10.50 -17.69 -4.42
CA ARG A 117 10.45 -19.10 -4.00
C ARG A 117 9.52 -19.95 -4.87
N THR A 118 8.55 -19.34 -5.55
CA THR A 118 7.52 -20.08 -6.31
C THR A 118 7.78 -20.11 -7.81
N ASN A 119 8.53 -19.14 -8.35
CA ASN A 119 8.75 -19.02 -9.79
C ASN A 119 10.19 -18.62 -10.17
N LYS A 120 10.79 -19.35 -11.11
CA LYS A 120 12.09 -19.03 -11.73
C LYS A 120 11.98 -18.15 -12.97
N THR A 121 10.83 -18.13 -13.66
CA THR A 121 10.71 -17.31 -14.88
C THR A 121 10.51 -15.86 -14.52
N LYS A 122 11.10 -14.95 -15.30
CA LYS A 122 11.00 -13.51 -15.05
C LYS A 122 9.55 -13.01 -15.13
N MET A 123 8.85 -13.36 -16.21
CA MET A 123 7.47 -12.91 -16.40
C MET A 123 6.53 -13.47 -15.33
N GLY A 124 6.61 -14.77 -15.06
CA GLY A 124 5.77 -15.41 -14.05
C GLY A 124 6.07 -14.90 -12.63
N PHE A 125 7.33 -14.60 -12.33
CA PHE A 125 7.73 -13.95 -11.09
C PHE A 125 7.09 -12.56 -10.95
N ILE A 126 7.24 -11.68 -11.95
CA ILE A 126 6.73 -10.29 -11.91
C ILE A 126 5.21 -10.25 -11.66
N VAL A 127 4.42 -11.01 -12.42
CA VAL A 127 2.95 -11.01 -12.24
C VAL A 127 2.54 -11.63 -10.91
N THR A 128 3.31 -12.60 -10.39
CA THR A 128 3.06 -13.18 -9.07
C THR A 128 3.35 -12.18 -7.95
N VAL A 129 4.35 -11.31 -8.10
CA VAL A 129 4.57 -10.21 -7.15
C VAL A 129 3.34 -9.30 -7.11
N GLY A 130 2.83 -8.87 -8.27
CA GLY A 130 1.64 -8.04 -8.35
C GLY A 130 0.43 -8.65 -7.62
N LEU A 131 0.13 -9.93 -7.89
CA LEU A 131 -0.95 -10.65 -7.21
C LEU A 131 -0.74 -10.77 -5.70
N ASN A 132 0.50 -11.05 -5.27
CA ASN A 132 0.79 -11.16 -3.85
C ASN A 132 0.62 -9.82 -3.13
N VAL A 133 1.06 -8.72 -3.74
CA VAL A 133 0.84 -7.38 -3.17
C VAL A 133 -0.65 -7.11 -3.05
N PHE A 134 -1.45 -7.37 -4.08
CA PHE A 134 -2.91 -7.26 -4.01
C PHE A 134 -3.52 -8.06 -2.84
N LEU A 135 -3.11 -9.31 -2.66
CA LEU A 135 -3.64 -10.15 -1.57
C LEU A 135 -3.24 -9.68 -0.18
N ILE A 136 -2.06 -9.09 -0.03
CA ILE A 136 -1.57 -8.52 1.23
C ILE A 136 -2.29 -7.20 1.52
N ASP A 137 -2.47 -6.37 0.50
CA ASP A 137 -3.09 -5.05 0.58
C ASP A 137 -4.59 -5.12 0.90
N LEU A 138 -5.32 -6.05 0.29
CA LEU A 138 -6.77 -6.18 0.41
C LEU A 138 -7.36 -6.06 1.83
N PRO A 139 -6.90 -6.82 2.86
CA PRO A 139 -7.42 -6.65 4.22
C PRO A 139 -7.05 -5.31 4.86
N TYR A 140 -5.88 -4.75 4.52
CA TYR A 140 -5.43 -3.46 5.02
C TYR A 140 -6.34 -2.36 4.48
N ASP A 141 -6.57 -2.34 3.17
CA ASP A 141 -7.38 -1.32 2.51
C ASP A 141 -8.83 -1.32 2.99
N ILE A 142 -9.45 -2.51 3.04
CA ILE A 142 -10.86 -2.64 3.45
C ILE A 142 -11.05 -2.21 4.92
N ILE A 143 -10.16 -2.64 5.82
CA ILE A 143 -10.29 -2.33 7.24
C ILE A 143 -9.86 -0.91 7.55
N GLY A 144 -8.81 -0.42 6.91
CA GLY A 144 -8.36 0.96 7.08
C GLY A 144 -9.45 1.96 6.75
N ILE A 145 -10.15 1.78 5.63
CA ILE A 145 -11.31 2.63 5.29
C ILE A 145 -12.49 2.41 6.25
N LYS A 146 -12.78 1.17 6.66
CA LYS A 146 -13.86 0.88 7.62
C LYS A 146 -13.67 1.64 8.95
N PHE A 147 -12.44 1.76 9.43
CA PHE A 147 -12.09 2.46 10.67
C PHE A 147 -11.58 3.89 10.44
N VAL A 148 -11.66 4.40 9.20
CA VAL A 148 -11.26 5.77 8.85
C VAL A 148 -9.80 6.07 9.23
N HIS A 149 -8.92 5.09 9.05
CA HIS A 149 -7.46 5.24 9.16
C HIS A 149 -6.93 6.18 8.07
N TRP A 150 -7.58 6.17 6.92
CA TRP A 150 -7.50 7.20 5.89
C TRP A 150 -8.85 7.34 5.21
N THR A 151 -8.98 8.40 4.43
CA THR A 151 -10.17 8.71 3.64
C THR A 151 -9.78 8.96 2.20
N TRP A 152 -10.62 8.54 1.27
CA TRP A 152 -10.52 8.86 -0.15
C TRP A 152 -11.40 10.07 -0.48
N HIS A 153 -11.07 10.79 -1.55
CA HIS A 153 -11.89 11.87 -2.09
C HIS A 153 -13.22 11.31 -2.62
N ASP A 154 -14.36 11.88 -2.21
CA ASP A 154 -15.68 11.33 -2.51
C ASP A 154 -16.16 11.65 -3.95
N THR A 155 -15.60 12.68 -4.61
CA THR A 155 -16.08 13.19 -5.91
C THR A 155 -15.10 13.02 -7.07
N ASP A 156 -13.90 12.51 -6.83
CA ASP A 156 -12.93 12.24 -7.91
C ASP A 156 -13.42 11.07 -8.80
N PRO A 157 -13.66 11.31 -10.10
CA PRO A 157 -14.18 10.29 -11.02
C PRO A 157 -13.22 9.10 -11.20
N ASN A 158 -11.91 9.28 -11.01
CA ASN A 158 -10.92 8.21 -11.15
C ASN A 158 -11.01 7.15 -10.04
N ILE A 159 -11.68 7.49 -8.93
CA ILE A 159 -11.83 6.61 -7.76
C ILE A 159 -13.30 6.41 -7.37
N GLY A 160 -14.22 6.78 -8.26
CA GLY A 160 -15.66 6.65 -8.03
C GLY A 160 -16.13 5.20 -7.90
N ASP A 161 -15.56 4.29 -8.70
CA ASP A 161 -15.87 2.86 -8.64
C ASP A 161 -15.18 2.17 -7.45
N ARG A 162 -15.98 1.69 -6.50
CA ARG A 162 -15.49 1.20 -5.20
C ARG A 162 -15.97 -0.21 -4.87
N MET A 163 -15.11 -0.96 -4.19
CA MET A 163 -15.44 -2.22 -3.53
C MET A 163 -15.14 -2.07 -2.03
N TYR A 164 -16.16 -2.22 -1.18
CA TYR A 164 -16.05 -1.94 0.26
C TYR A 164 -15.53 -0.52 0.56
N TRP A 165 -16.06 0.50 -0.14
CA TRP A 165 -15.60 1.90 -0.06
C TRP A 165 -14.15 2.18 -0.48
N VAL A 166 -13.38 1.14 -0.82
CA VAL A 166 -12.03 1.27 -1.38
C VAL A 166 -12.14 1.41 -2.90
N PRO A 167 -11.48 2.40 -3.51
CA PRO A 167 -11.38 2.51 -4.96
C PRO A 167 -10.79 1.25 -5.58
N LEU A 168 -11.46 0.70 -6.59
CA LEU A 168 -10.94 -0.45 -7.31
C LEU A 168 -9.62 -0.14 -8.02
N THR A 169 -9.40 1.13 -8.37
CA THR A 169 -8.15 1.65 -8.92
C THR A 169 -6.98 1.59 -7.94
N SER A 170 -7.21 1.59 -6.61
CA SER A 170 -6.15 1.37 -5.59
C SER A 170 -5.51 -0.02 -5.75
N TYR A 171 -6.35 -1.06 -5.87
CA TYR A 171 -5.86 -2.42 -6.09
C TYR A 171 -5.13 -2.58 -7.42
N TYR A 172 -5.65 -1.94 -8.47
CA TYR A 172 -4.97 -1.89 -9.77
C TYR A 172 -3.57 -1.28 -9.60
N PHE A 173 -3.49 -0.11 -8.97
CA PHE A 173 -2.27 0.64 -8.75
C PHE A 173 -1.22 -0.20 -8.03
N HIS A 174 -1.56 -0.81 -6.90
CA HIS A 174 -0.62 -1.64 -6.13
C HIS A 174 -0.12 -2.86 -6.91
N MET A 175 -0.96 -3.52 -7.71
CA MET A 175 -0.54 -4.64 -8.57
C MET A 175 0.47 -4.21 -9.62
N VAL A 176 0.18 -3.12 -10.34
CA VAL A 176 0.97 -2.71 -11.49
C VAL A 176 2.27 -2.02 -11.07
N PHE A 177 2.26 -1.23 -10.00
CA PHE A 177 3.47 -0.56 -9.50
C PHE A 177 4.46 -1.57 -8.91
N SER A 178 3.97 -2.58 -8.18
CA SER A 178 4.84 -3.64 -7.66
C SER A 178 5.41 -4.55 -8.76
N ALA A 179 4.63 -4.84 -9.80
CA ALA A 179 5.10 -5.52 -11.00
C ALA A 179 6.16 -4.69 -11.75
N SER A 180 5.92 -3.39 -11.90
CA SER A 180 6.86 -2.44 -12.52
C SER A 180 8.18 -2.33 -11.76
N PHE A 181 8.12 -2.16 -10.43
CA PHE A 181 9.30 -2.19 -9.57
C PHE A 181 10.10 -3.48 -9.74
N SER A 182 9.41 -4.62 -9.71
CA SER A 182 10.03 -5.94 -9.90
C SER A 182 10.68 -6.09 -11.28
N PHE A 183 10.05 -5.56 -12.33
CA PHE A 183 10.62 -5.56 -13.68
C PHE A 183 11.98 -4.87 -13.72
N TRP A 184 12.08 -3.66 -13.16
CA TRP A 184 13.31 -2.86 -13.17
C TRP A 184 14.40 -3.44 -12.27
N PHE A 185 14.06 -3.87 -11.05
CA PHE A 185 15.04 -4.41 -10.10
C PHE A 185 15.62 -5.77 -10.56
N PHE A 186 14.81 -6.60 -11.21
CA PHE A 186 15.20 -7.91 -11.72
C PHE A 186 15.44 -7.91 -13.22
N ILE A 187 15.83 -6.76 -13.80
CA ILE A 187 16.01 -6.63 -15.24
C ILE A 187 17.03 -7.65 -15.79
N LYS A 188 18.13 -7.85 -15.06
CA LYS A 188 19.22 -8.78 -15.41
C LYS A 188 18.91 -10.25 -15.12
N GLY A 189 17.99 -10.53 -14.21
CA GLY A 189 17.66 -11.89 -13.79
C GLY A 189 16.96 -11.92 -12.44
N VAL A 190 16.20 -12.99 -12.19
CA VAL A 190 15.50 -13.24 -10.92
C VAL A 190 16.42 -14.03 -10.00
N ASP A 191 17.46 -13.36 -9.52
CA ASP A 191 18.36 -13.89 -8.50
C ASP A 191 18.56 -12.89 -7.35
N LEU A 192 18.31 -13.36 -6.13
CA LEU A 192 18.50 -12.63 -4.87
C LEU A 192 19.77 -13.06 -4.14
N ASP A 193 20.29 -14.25 -4.44
CA ASP A 193 21.47 -14.80 -3.76
C ASP A 193 22.76 -14.36 -4.46
N GLN A 194 22.69 -14.08 -5.77
CA GLN A 194 23.80 -13.54 -6.55
C GLN A 194 23.93 -12.02 -6.35
N THR A 195 25.11 -11.53 -5.99
CA THR A 195 25.45 -10.09 -6.03
C THR A 195 26.13 -9.70 -7.34
N TYR A 196 25.82 -8.53 -7.89
CA TYR A 196 26.51 -7.99 -9.07
C TYR A 196 27.59 -6.96 -8.70
N THR A 197 28.30 -6.46 -9.72
CA THR A 197 29.26 -5.36 -9.55
C THR A 197 28.56 -4.11 -9.00
N SER A 198 29.27 -3.30 -8.21
CA SER A 198 28.69 -2.10 -7.57
C SER A 198 28.03 -1.16 -8.58
N ARG A 199 28.65 -0.97 -9.77
CA ARG A 199 28.06 -0.20 -10.86
C ARG A 199 26.72 -0.77 -11.35
N THR A 200 26.62 -2.09 -11.45
CA THR A 200 25.38 -2.77 -11.85
C THR A 200 24.30 -2.57 -10.80
N GLU A 201 24.63 -2.77 -9.52
CA GLU A 201 23.66 -2.64 -8.43
C GLU A 201 23.17 -1.20 -8.29
N ILE A 202 24.06 -0.20 -8.39
CA ILE A 202 23.68 1.22 -8.39
C ILE A 202 22.73 1.52 -9.55
N LEU A 203 23.08 1.12 -10.78
CA LEU A 203 22.21 1.35 -11.95
C LEU A 203 20.86 0.64 -11.82
N THR A 204 20.84 -0.56 -11.24
CA THR A 204 19.61 -1.32 -11.04
C THR A 204 18.73 -0.68 -9.98
N SER A 205 19.34 -0.19 -8.90
CA SER A 205 18.66 0.54 -7.82
C SER A 205 18.05 1.83 -8.34
N LEU A 206 18.82 2.65 -9.07
CA LEU A 206 18.31 3.91 -9.64
C LEU A 206 17.15 3.67 -10.60
N LYS A 207 17.23 2.64 -11.46
CA LYS A 207 16.12 2.27 -12.34
C LYS A 207 14.89 1.82 -11.56
N ALA A 208 15.08 0.95 -10.56
CA ALA A 208 13.98 0.44 -9.74
C ALA A 208 13.33 1.53 -8.88
N ILE A 209 14.08 2.54 -8.44
CA ILE A 209 13.56 3.66 -7.63
C ILE A 209 12.82 4.67 -8.53
N PHE A 210 13.43 5.09 -9.65
CA PHE A 210 12.93 6.23 -10.42
C PHE A 210 12.13 5.87 -11.67
N LEU A 211 12.36 4.71 -12.30
CA LEU A 211 11.65 4.32 -13.53
C LEU A 211 10.44 3.42 -13.26
N SER A 212 10.32 2.87 -12.06
CA SER A 212 9.20 2.01 -11.67
C SER A 212 7.88 2.78 -11.59
N THR A 213 7.87 3.95 -10.94
CA THR A 213 6.70 4.84 -10.84
C THR A 213 6.18 5.25 -12.22
N PRO A 214 6.96 5.87 -13.13
CA PRO A 214 6.45 6.26 -14.45
C PRO A 214 6.06 5.04 -15.30
N CYS A 215 6.76 3.92 -15.19
CA CYS A 215 6.35 2.68 -15.88
C CYS A 215 5.03 2.12 -15.31
N GLY A 216 4.81 2.24 -14.00
CA GLY A 216 3.56 1.87 -13.34
C GLY A 216 2.39 2.74 -13.80
N ILE A 217 2.60 4.07 -13.85
CA ILE A 217 1.64 5.04 -14.40
C ILE A 217 1.32 4.69 -15.85
N LEU A 218 2.33 4.45 -16.71
CA LEU A 218 2.10 4.07 -18.10
C LEU A 218 1.27 2.78 -18.23
N CYS A 219 1.59 1.75 -17.44
CA CYS A 219 0.82 0.51 -17.44
C CYS A 219 -0.60 0.67 -16.89
N PHE A 220 -0.82 1.62 -15.97
CA PHE A 220 -2.15 2.03 -15.53
C PHE A 220 -2.88 2.73 -16.67
N SER A 221 -2.32 3.83 -17.17
CA SER A 221 -2.95 4.71 -18.12
C SER A 221 -3.25 4.06 -19.47
N VAL A 222 -2.37 3.21 -19.99
CA VAL A 222 -2.55 2.57 -21.31
C VAL A 222 -3.70 1.57 -21.34
N LEU A 223 -3.99 0.90 -20.23
CA LEU A 223 -5.10 -0.06 -20.16
C LEU A 223 -6.36 0.59 -19.59
N TYR A 224 -6.24 1.36 -18.52
CA TYR A 224 -7.37 1.91 -17.78
C TYR A 224 -8.09 3.01 -18.56
N HIS A 225 -7.40 4.11 -18.92
CA HIS A 225 -8.07 5.28 -19.49
C HIS A 225 -8.76 5.00 -20.84
N PRO A 226 -8.17 4.26 -21.79
CA PRO A 226 -8.90 3.94 -23.02
C PRO A 226 -10.18 3.14 -22.75
N LEU A 227 -10.12 2.13 -21.88
CA LEU A 227 -11.29 1.28 -21.60
C LEU A 227 -12.35 2.02 -20.78
N HIS A 228 -11.93 2.71 -19.72
CA HIS A 228 -12.84 3.40 -18.82
C HIS A 228 -13.36 4.70 -19.44
N ASP A 229 -12.49 5.59 -19.90
CA ASP A 229 -12.89 6.95 -20.27
C ASP A 229 -13.41 7.04 -21.71
N LEU A 230 -12.89 6.24 -22.64
CA LEU A 230 -13.36 6.27 -24.04
C LEU A 230 -14.49 5.26 -24.30
N TYR A 231 -14.44 4.09 -23.68
CA TYR A 231 -15.40 3.01 -23.92
C TYR A 231 -16.39 2.78 -22.76
N ASN A 232 -16.32 3.55 -21.66
CA ASN A 232 -17.20 3.44 -20.51
C ASN A 232 -17.26 2.01 -19.91
N VAL A 233 -16.14 1.28 -19.98
CA VAL A 233 -16.04 -0.04 -19.34
C VAL A 233 -15.94 0.15 -17.83
N PRO A 234 -16.83 -0.47 -17.02
CA PRO A 234 -16.77 -0.36 -15.57
C PRO A 234 -15.40 -0.79 -15.02
N THR A 235 -14.87 -0.02 -14.05
CA THR A 235 -13.55 -0.27 -13.46
C THR A 235 -13.43 -1.69 -12.91
N GLN A 236 -14.51 -2.22 -12.33
CA GLN A 236 -14.54 -3.58 -11.81
C GLN A 236 -14.19 -4.62 -12.89
N ILE A 237 -14.68 -4.46 -14.11
CA ILE A 237 -14.39 -5.39 -15.21
C ILE A 237 -12.91 -5.31 -15.58
N ILE A 238 -12.36 -4.10 -15.66
CA ILE A 238 -10.95 -3.85 -16.00
C ILE A 238 -10.03 -4.49 -14.95
N VAL A 239 -10.32 -4.27 -13.65
CA VAL A 239 -9.52 -4.83 -12.54
C VAL A 239 -9.63 -6.35 -12.49
N MET A 240 -10.83 -6.91 -12.65
CA MET A 240 -11.02 -8.37 -12.66
C MET A 240 -10.33 -9.02 -13.87
N PHE A 241 -10.34 -8.36 -15.03
CA PHE A 241 -9.58 -8.79 -16.19
C PHE A 241 -8.07 -8.79 -15.92
N LEU A 242 -7.54 -7.73 -15.30
CA LEU A 242 -6.13 -7.65 -14.93
C LEU A 242 -5.73 -8.77 -13.94
N ILE A 243 -6.54 -9.01 -12.90
CA ILE A 243 -6.33 -10.09 -11.94
C ILE A 243 -6.34 -11.44 -12.67
N ALA A 244 -7.32 -11.69 -13.53
CA ALA A 244 -7.42 -12.93 -14.31
C ALA A 244 -6.21 -13.12 -15.24
N LEU A 245 -5.76 -12.06 -15.91
CA LEU A 245 -4.56 -12.05 -16.75
C LEU A 245 -3.32 -12.39 -15.93
N TYR A 246 -3.15 -11.79 -14.75
CA TYR A 246 -2.00 -12.05 -13.88
C TYR A 246 -2.02 -13.50 -13.35
N ILE A 247 -3.19 -14.02 -12.96
CA ILE A 247 -3.33 -15.43 -12.52
C ILE A 247 -2.98 -16.36 -13.67
N MET A 248 -3.54 -16.12 -14.86
CA MET A 248 -3.26 -16.91 -16.05
C MET A 248 -1.77 -16.90 -16.38
N LEU A 249 -1.14 -15.72 -16.40
CA LEU A 249 0.31 -15.59 -16.68
C LEU A 249 1.17 -16.23 -15.58
N SER A 250 0.78 -16.13 -14.31
CA SER A 250 1.47 -16.78 -13.19
C SER A 250 1.48 -18.30 -13.36
N ILE A 251 0.35 -18.88 -13.77
CA ILE A 251 0.21 -20.33 -14.03
C ILE A 251 0.97 -20.73 -15.30
N LEU A 252 0.72 -20.06 -16.43
CA LEU A 252 1.30 -20.43 -17.73
C LEU A 252 2.82 -20.25 -17.78
N LYS A 253 3.36 -19.26 -17.07
CA LYS A 253 4.81 -18.99 -16.99
C LYS A 253 5.41 -19.55 -15.72
N ARG A 254 4.77 -20.50 -15.04
CA ARG A 254 5.32 -21.11 -13.83
C ARG A 254 6.49 -22.03 -14.15
N LYS A 255 7.64 -21.77 -13.53
CA LYS A 255 8.74 -22.75 -13.41
C LYS A 255 9.15 -22.86 -11.95
N PRO A 256 8.89 -24.00 -11.26
CA PRO A 256 9.10 -24.09 -9.82
C PRO A 256 10.57 -23.89 -9.43
N ARG A 257 10.79 -23.21 -8.30
CA ARG A 257 12.10 -23.12 -7.64
C ARG A 257 12.15 -24.11 -6.48
N GLN A 258 13.15 -24.99 -6.48
CA GLN A 258 13.41 -25.87 -5.35
C GLN A 258 14.15 -25.07 -4.27
N MET A 259 13.44 -24.68 -3.22
CA MET A 259 14.02 -24.06 -2.03
C MET A 259 13.47 -24.77 -0.80
N PHE A 260 14.37 -25.37 -0.01
CA PHE A 260 14.00 -26.17 1.16
C PHE A 260 13.83 -25.32 2.43
N ASN A 261 14.46 -24.15 2.49
CA ASN A 261 14.37 -23.29 3.67
C ASN A 261 13.01 -22.55 3.69
N ARG A 262 12.23 -22.68 4.77
CA ARG A 262 10.95 -21.98 4.93
C ARG A 262 11.17 -20.66 5.70
N PRO A 263 10.73 -19.49 5.19
CA PRO A 263 10.91 -18.22 5.87
C PRO A 263 9.89 -18.10 7.03
N LEU A 264 10.13 -18.84 8.12
CA LEU A 264 9.18 -18.98 9.23
C LEU A 264 8.79 -17.63 9.85
N THR A 265 9.74 -16.70 9.97
CA THR A 265 9.51 -15.36 10.52
C THR A 265 8.52 -14.55 9.67
N ILE A 266 8.67 -14.57 8.34
CA ILE A 266 7.74 -13.91 7.41
C ILE A 266 6.37 -14.57 7.45
N ILE A 267 6.32 -15.90 7.49
CA ILE A 267 5.05 -16.65 7.55
C ILE A 267 4.32 -16.33 8.87
N LEU A 268 5.02 -16.34 10.00
CA LEU A 268 4.46 -16.00 11.30
C LEU A 268 3.93 -14.56 11.32
N TYR A 269 4.70 -13.62 10.77
CA TYR A 269 4.25 -12.24 10.61
C TYR A 269 2.97 -12.15 9.77
N LEU A 270 2.89 -12.83 8.63
CA LEU A 270 1.68 -12.85 7.80
C LEU A 270 0.47 -13.44 8.56
N ILE A 271 0.66 -14.49 9.36
CA ILE A 271 -0.41 -15.04 10.19
C ILE A 271 -0.92 -13.98 11.17
N VAL A 272 -0.01 -13.29 11.87
CA VAL A 272 -0.36 -12.19 12.79
C VAL A 272 -1.05 -11.04 12.04
N TYR A 273 -0.56 -10.69 10.86
CA TYR A 273 -1.10 -9.63 10.01
C TYR A 273 -2.55 -9.92 9.64
N TYR A 274 -2.82 -11.07 9.01
CA TYR A 274 -4.18 -11.44 8.62
C TYR A 274 -5.09 -11.69 9.83
N ALA A 275 -4.56 -12.27 10.91
CA ALA A 275 -5.34 -12.45 12.15
C ALA A 275 -5.75 -11.11 12.74
N THR A 276 -4.87 -10.10 12.73
CA THR A 276 -5.17 -8.76 13.26
C THR A 276 -6.32 -8.10 12.50
N PHE A 277 -6.27 -8.10 11.17
CA PHE A 277 -7.36 -7.54 10.36
C PHE A 277 -8.66 -8.35 10.49
N LEU A 278 -8.58 -9.67 10.61
CA LEU A 278 -9.74 -10.51 10.88
C LEU A 278 -10.35 -10.19 12.26
N CYS A 279 -9.52 -9.96 13.28
CA CYS A 279 -9.97 -9.54 14.61
C CYS A 279 -10.75 -8.21 14.53
N PHE A 280 -10.22 -7.23 13.79
CA PHE A 280 -10.91 -5.95 13.59
C PHE A 280 -12.20 -6.09 12.78
N ALA A 281 -12.23 -7.00 11.80
CA ALA A 281 -13.43 -7.27 11.01
C ALA A 281 -14.60 -7.82 11.87
N ILE A 282 -14.28 -8.73 12.81
CA ILE A 282 -15.26 -9.43 13.66
C ILE A 282 -15.63 -8.61 14.89
N TRP A 283 -14.65 -8.07 15.62
CA TRP A 283 -14.86 -7.46 16.94
C TRP A 283 -14.74 -5.94 16.96
N GLY A 284 -14.10 -5.34 15.95
CA GLY A 284 -13.89 -3.90 15.93
C GLY A 284 -15.18 -3.13 15.63
N LYS A 285 -15.38 -2.04 16.38
CA LYS A 285 -16.55 -1.15 16.32
C LYS A 285 -16.14 0.21 15.74
N PRO A 286 -16.27 0.44 14.42
CA PRO A 286 -15.81 1.68 13.80
C PRO A 286 -16.55 2.92 14.31
N GLU A 287 -17.77 2.76 14.83
CA GLU A 287 -18.55 3.86 15.43
C GLU A 287 -17.90 4.46 16.69
N ASN A 288 -16.95 3.76 17.30
CA ASN A 288 -16.21 4.23 18.47
C ASN A 288 -14.90 4.94 18.11
N GLU A 289 -14.52 4.97 16.84
CA GLU A 289 -13.28 5.60 16.40
C GLU A 289 -13.54 6.98 15.80
N ILE A 290 -12.65 7.91 16.13
CA ILE A 290 -12.71 9.31 15.71
C ILE A 290 -11.41 9.63 14.98
N SER A 291 -11.51 9.83 13.66
CA SER A 291 -10.37 10.21 12.83
C SER A 291 -10.05 11.69 12.99
N PHE A 292 -8.76 12.00 13.18
CA PHE A 292 -8.21 13.35 13.27
C PHE A 292 -7.18 13.55 12.17
N GLY A 293 -7.18 14.71 11.52
CA GLY A 293 -6.20 14.98 10.46
C GLY A 293 -6.84 15.73 9.31
N PRO A 294 -6.09 15.90 8.20
CA PRO A 294 -6.65 16.42 6.99
C PRO A 294 -7.70 15.44 6.46
N HIS A 295 -8.82 15.99 6.00
CA HIS A 295 -9.89 15.27 5.32
C HIS A 295 -10.39 16.16 4.19
N GLU A 296 -11.15 15.59 3.26
CA GLU A 296 -11.81 16.36 2.20
C GLU A 296 -12.55 17.57 2.79
N GLU A 297 -12.25 18.75 2.26
CA GLU A 297 -12.88 20.00 2.70
C GLU A 297 -14.32 20.03 2.19
N ILE A 298 -15.27 19.82 3.11
CA ILE A 298 -16.69 19.91 2.77
C ILE A 298 -17.11 21.39 2.80
N GLY A 299 -17.36 21.95 1.62
CA GLY A 299 -17.96 23.27 1.47
C GLY A 299 -19.43 23.32 1.95
N PRO A 300 -20.04 24.51 2.09
CA PRO A 300 -21.47 24.64 2.35
C PRO A 300 -22.27 23.81 1.33
N CYS A 301 -23.33 23.10 1.76
CA CYS A 301 -24.09 22.18 0.90
C CYS A 301 -24.65 22.80 -0.39
N ASN A 302 -24.71 24.14 -0.47
CA ASN A 302 -25.21 24.90 -1.61
C ASN A 302 -24.11 25.40 -2.55
N ILE A 303 -22.84 25.06 -2.31
CA ILE A 303 -21.69 25.54 -3.09
C ILE A 303 -20.87 24.34 -3.51
N THR A 304 -20.86 24.07 -4.82
CA THR A 304 -19.84 23.23 -5.45
C THR A 304 -18.56 24.04 -5.52
N VAL A 305 -17.54 23.67 -4.74
CA VAL A 305 -16.19 24.20 -4.94
C VAL A 305 -15.50 23.34 -6.00
N SER A 306 -14.85 23.98 -6.97
CA SER A 306 -13.79 23.31 -7.73
C SER A 306 -12.69 22.99 -6.73
N SER A 307 -12.31 21.72 -6.61
CA SER A 307 -11.18 21.30 -5.78
C SER A 307 -9.96 22.21 -6.08
N PHE A 308 -9.46 22.88 -5.04
CA PHE A 308 -8.45 23.94 -5.13
C PHE A 308 -7.05 23.39 -4.82
N GLY A 309 -6.08 23.71 -5.69
CA GLY A 309 -4.63 23.58 -5.47
C GLY A 309 -3.82 24.84 -5.82
N THR A 310 -4.48 25.97 -6.11
CA THR A 310 -3.79 27.20 -6.51
C THR A 310 -3.45 28.11 -5.33
N VAL A 311 -2.15 28.19 -5.03
CA VAL A 311 -1.42 29.38 -4.54
C VAL A 311 -2.12 30.23 -3.46
N SER A 312 -1.65 30.12 -2.21
CA SER A 312 -1.37 31.32 -1.42
C SER A 312 -0.17 31.11 -0.49
N ILE A 313 0.98 31.61 -0.93
CA ILE A 313 2.06 31.98 -0.02
C ILE A 313 1.57 33.27 0.64
N TYR A 314 1.49 33.30 1.97
CA TYR A 314 1.02 34.40 2.84
C TYR A 314 -0.49 34.52 3.09
N GLN A 315 -1.13 33.58 3.81
CA GLN A 315 -2.23 33.94 4.75
C GLN A 315 -2.70 32.86 5.76
N ASP A 316 -2.14 31.65 5.75
CA ASP A 316 -2.72 30.53 6.53
C ASP A 316 -2.36 30.42 8.03
N LEU A 317 -1.82 31.45 8.66
CA LEU A 317 -1.41 31.36 10.09
C LEU A 317 -2.57 31.45 11.10
N GLU A 318 -3.78 31.88 10.71
CA GLU A 318 -4.92 31.98 11.64
C GLU A 318 -6.10 31.01 11.39
N LEU A 319 -6.17 30.37 10.22
CA LEU A 319 -7.26 29.43 9.89
C LEU A 319 -6.92 27.95 10.18
N TYR A 320 -5.64 27.60 10.25
CA TYR A 320 -5.19 26.22 10.44
C TYR A 320 -5.51 25.65 11.84
N THR A 321 -5.80 26.51 12.83
CA THR A 321 -6.15 26.09 14.20
C THR A 321 -7.65 25.87 14.42
N LYS A 322 -8.53 26.14 13.44
CA LYS A 322 -9.99 26.13 13.66
C LYS A 322 -10.80 25.05 12.93
N ASN A 323 -10.20 24.21 12.08
CA ASN A 323 -10.98 23.30 11.22
C ASN A 323 -10.60 21.81 11.29
N THR A 324 -10.19 21.30 12.46
CA THR A 324 -10.18 19.86 12.74
C THR A 324 -11.63 19.38 12.95
N ARG A 325 -12.25 18.78 11.93
CA ARG A 325 -13.59 18.17 12.06
C ARG A 325 -13.58 16.67 11.80
N THR A 326 -14.35 15.98 12.63
CA THR A 326 -14.47 14.53 12.76
C THR A 326 -15.51 13.95 11.80
N LYS A 327 -15.13 13.00 10.92
CA LYS A 327 -16.05 12.24 10.07
C LYS A 327 -16.48 10.97 10.82
N SER A 328 -17.78 10.81 11.12
CA SER A 328 -18.37 9.60 11.73
C SER A 328 -19.35 8.95 10.76
N ILE A 329 -19.08 7.72 10.32
CA ILE A 329 -19.90 6.99 9.34
C ILE A 329 -20.87 6.07 10.11
N LYS A 330 -22.14 6.46 10.23
CA LYS A 330 -23.15 5.70 11.01
C LYS A 330 -24.02 4.70 10.23
N SER A 331 -24.03 4.69 8.89
CA SER A 331 -25.12 4.02 8.14
C SER A 331 -24.79 2.77 7.31
N SER A 332 -23.53 2.33 7.15
CA SER A 332 -23.18 1.20 6.24
C SER A 332 -22.65 -0.08 6.91
N ILE A 333 -22.69 -0.19 8.24
CA ILE A 333 -21.83 -1.11 9.01
C ILE A 333 -22.30 -2.59 8.99
N LYS A 334 -23.61 -2.88 8.88
CA LYS A 334 -24.12 -4.25 9.08
C LYS A 334 -23.87 -5.24 7.94
N ILE A 335 -23.83 -4.78 6.69
CA ILE A 335 -23.61 -5.66 5.51
C ILE A 335 -22.11 -5.97 5.32
N PHE A 336 -21.24 -5.12 5.87
CA PHE A 336 -19.79 -5.21 5.72
C PHE A 336 -19.18 -6.44 6.44
N SER A 337 -19.62 -6.75 7.67
CA SER A 337 -18.90 -7.69 8.53
C SER A 337 -18.89 -9.14 8.01
N CYS A 338 -20.00 -9.66 7.46
CA CYS A 338 -20.07 -11.06 7.00
C CYS A 338 -19.27 -11.30 5.71
N HIS A 339 -19.36 -10.37 4.76
CA HIS A 339 -18.66 -10.47 3.47
C HIS A 339 -17.16 -10.17 3.58
N THR A 340 -16.73 -9.23 4.44
CA THR A 340 -15.30 -8.96 4.68
C THR A 340 -14.61 -10.14 5.35
N VAL A 341 -15.26 -10.81 6.32
CA VAL A 341 -14.73 -12.04 6.93
C VAL A 341 -14.56 -13.14 5.88
N PHE A 342 -15.53 -13.30 4.98
CA PHE A 342 -15.45 -14.26 3.88
C PHE A 342 -14.27 -13.96 2.94
N ILE A 343 -14.04 -12.70 2.59
CA ILE A 343 -12.91 -12.30 1.74
C ILE A 343 -11.56 -12.53 2.44
N MET A 344 -11.43 -12.21 3.73
CA MET A 344 -10.18 -12.44 4.46
C MET A 344 -9.89 -13.94 4.61
N VAL A 345 -10.92 -14.74 4.87
CA VAL A 345 -10.84 -16.19 4.89
C VAL A 345 -10.49 -16.73 3.50
N ILE A 346 -11.04 -16.16 2.43
CA ILE A 346 -10.66 -16.48 1.05
C ILE A 346 -9.23 -16.06 0.75
N SER A 347 -8.72 -14.91 1.21
CA SER A 347 -7.33 -14.51 0.98
C SER A 347 -6.37 -15.45 1.69
N ILE A 348 -6.67 -15.86 2.92
CA ILE A 348 -5.91 -16.86 3.68
C ILE A 348 -6.01 -18.24 2.99
N LEU A 349 -7.20 -18.64 2.53
CA LEU A 349 -7.42 -19.86 1.76
C LEU A 349 -6.77 -19.80 0.39
N ALA A 350 -6.72 -18.65 -0.27
CA ALA A 350 -6.09 -18.43 -1.57
C ALA A 350 -4.57 -18.51 -1.42
N ILE A 351 -4.00 -17.96 -0.35
CA ILE A 351 -2.59 -18.18 -0.01
C ILE A 351 -2.33 -19.66 0.27
N ARG A 352 -3.23 -20.36 0.98
CA ARG A 352 -3.12 -21.81 1.21
C ARG A 352 -3.38 -22.66 -0.03
N VAL A 353 -4.26 -22.25 -0.94
CA VAL A 353 -4.64 -22.95 -2.18
C VAL A 353 -3.58 -22.69 -3.23
N ILE A 354 -3.02 -21.48 -3.33
CA ILE A 354 -1.76 -21.20 -4.01
C ILE A 354 -0.68 -22.10 -3.37
N HIS A 355 -0.45 -22.08 -2.07
CA HIS A 355 0.55 -22.96 -1.47
C HIS A 355 0.29 -24.48 -1.67
N SER A 356 -0.97 -24.93 -1.75
CA SER A 356 -1.42 -26.34 -1.85
C SER A 356 -1.50 -26.87 -3.29
N LEU A 357 -2.02 -26.08 -4.24
CA LEU A 357 -1.85 -26.30 -5.69
C LEU A 357 -0.37 -26.36 -6.06
N PHE A 358 0.50 -25.79 -5.21
CA PHE A 358 1.93 -25.81 -5.39
C PHE A 358 2.57 -27.02 -4.69
N HIS A 359 1.93 -27.68 -3.72
CA HIS A 359 2.43 -28.88 -3.03
C HIS A 359 1.97 -30.21 -3.69
N LYS A 360 0.77 -30.27 -4.28
CA LYS A 360 0.23 -31.53 -4.85
C LYS A 360 0.91 -32.00 -6.15
N THR A 361 1.68 -31.15 -6.82
CA THR A 361 2.47 -31.53 -8.01
C THR A 361 3.88 -32.07 -7.66
N TYR A 362 4.23 -32.13 -6.37
CA TYR A 362 5.56 -32.62 -5.91
C TYR A 362 5.65 -34.15 -5.75
N TYR A 363 4.56 -34.90 -5.95
CA TYR A 363 4.53 -36.37 -5.80
C TYR A 363 4.13 -37.15 -7.06
N LYS A 364 4.13 -36.51 -8.23
CA LYS A 364 3.99 -37.20 -9.53
C LYS A 364 5.05 -36.70 -10.49
N LEU A 365 6.29 -37.15 -10.30
CA LEU A 365 7.28 -37.45 -11.34
C LEU A 365 8.52 -38.05 -10.67
#